data_AF-A0A2M7DT99-F1
#
_entry.id   AF-A0A2M7DT99-F1
#
_cell.length_a   1.000
_cell.length_b   1.000
_cell.length_c   1.000
_cell.angle_alpha   90.00
_cell.angle_beta   90.00
_cell.angle_gamma   90.00
#
_symmetry.space_group_name_H-M   'P 1'
#
loop_
_entity.id
_entity.type
_entity.pdbx_description
1 polymer ?
#
loop_
_entity_poly.entity_id
_entity_poly.type
_entity_poly.pdbx_seq_one_letter_code
_entity_poly.pdbx_strand_id
1 'polypeptide(L)'
;MGKIIEIFPPLIIYFSYMWLFRMQRLLLPLTIVLCFGFIVLSFYLHRERLYDLGVRFDNFFSELWKVSIIIILSVGLIIALNNHYQFPIWPVNLKFIMYWISWGIIQQFITQGFFYIRLDRALNNRFLSILGTAIIFSWLHALNIPLMIITFFGGIIWSYLFSRNRNIFTLGLCHGIVSIFLQSYLVPGLVANLKFGPVETICVYYYGSGVKVACGDVNGDGKIEIITGRGPSSENDSLIKVFDSKGNEISSFFAFDKKTKFGINIAVGDIDGDGKKEIIVSPGISPGNKAIVKVFDWEGKEILSFRAFSRWKDYGAEVASGDFDGNGKDEIVVGTAPGLTCFPELKIWTGNGKKIKTLYPYNRDMRADGTMRHGINVTCGNFTGDKKAEMAIGLVYLNRSDTNLKIIDFEGNEISRLPLPKERNGWDAGVILNSGDINGDGYDEIVRGYGVHECNNSFLTVLDGNLNFIFDTIVYPDLRYAYGLNVAAGDIDGDGKDELIAGLGPGPDYPSEVTVLKPAVSSSFKILLRFNAY
;
A
#
# COMPACT_ATOMS: atom_id res chain seq x y z
N MET A 1 11.24 -26.00 -39.73
CA MET A 1 10.30 -24.96 -39.26
C MET A 1 9.28 -25.48 -38.24
N GLY A 2 8.60 -26.62 -38.45
CA GLY A 2 7.57 -27.15 -37.53
C GLY A 2 7.98 -27.33 -36.06
N LYS A 3 9.26 -27.62 -35.76
CA LYS A 3 9.75 -27.89 -34.39
C LYS A 3 9.94 -26.65 -33.51
N ILE A 4 10.11 -25.45 -34.09
CA ILE A 4 10.27 -24.18 -33.34
C ILE A 4 8.89 -23.58 -33.01
N ILE A 5 7.86 -23.91 -33.80
CA ILE A 5 6.50 -23.36 -33.66
C ILE A 5 5.93 -23.62 -32.26
N GLU A 6 6.22 -24.78 -31.65
CA GLU A 6 5.67 -25.15 -30.33
C GLU A 6 6.19 -24.28 -29.16
N ILE A 7 7.25 -23.50 -29.36
CA ILE A 7 7.80 -22.58 -28.34
C ILE A 7 6.92 -21.33 -28.21
N PHE A 8 6.30 -20.89 -29.31
CA PHE A 8 5.58 -19.62 -29.36
C PHE A 8 4.23 -19.62 -28.65
N PRO A 9 3.36 -20.65 -28.70
CA PRO A 9 2.04 -20.58 -28.08
C PRO A 9 2.06 -20.28 -26.59
N PRO A 10 2.88 -20.92 -25.73
CA PRO A 10 2.96 -20.55 -24.31
C PRO A 10 3.46 -19.12 -24.10
N LEU A 11 4.42 -18.66 -24.92
CA LEU A 11 4.93 -17.28 -24.86
C LEU A 11 3.88 -16.27 -25.33
N ILE A 12 3.15 -16.55 -26.40
CA ILE A 12 2.07 -15.70 -26.92
C ILE A 12 0.93 -15.64 -25.93
N ILE A 13 0.49 -16.76 -25.36
CA ILE A 13 -0.55 -16.79 -24.32
C ILE A 13 -0.10 -15.95 -23.11
N TYR A 14 1.14 -16.15 -22.67
CA TYR A 14 1.74 -15.41 -21.57
C TYR A 14 1.86 -13.90 -21.85
N PHE A 15 2.43 -13.49 -22.98
CA PHE A 15 2.60 -12.09 -23.34
C PHE A 15 1.27 -11.41 -23.70
N SER A 16 0.33 -12.12 -24.32
CA SER A 16 -1.03 -11.62 -24.58
C SER A 16 -1.73 -11.32 -23.26
N TYR A 17 -1.60 -12.19 -22.26
CA TYR A 17 -2.08 -11.90 -20.90
C TYR A 17 -1.38 -10.67 -20.30
N MET A 18 -0.04 -10.60 -20.37
CA MET A 18 0.74 -9.49 -19.80
C MET A 18 0.49 -8.12 -20.45
N TRP A 19 0.22 -8.08 -21.76
CA TRP A 19 0.18 -6.84 -22.55
C TRP A 19 -1.23 -6.45 -23.01
N LEU A 20 -2.14 -7.40 -23.24
CA LEU A 20 -3.50 -7.11 -23.75
C LEU A 20 -4.58 -7.16 -22.65
N PHE A 21 -4.43 -8.02 -21.64
CA PHE A 21 -5.50 -8.31 -20.66
C PHE A 21 -5.19 -7.85 -19.24
N ARG A 22 -4.39 -6.78 -19.07
CA ARG A 22 -3.92 -6.20 -17.79
C ARG A 22 -4.98 -5.92 -16.70
N MET A 23 -6.25 -6.29 -16.85
CA MET A 23 -7.38 -5.84 -16.02
C MET A 23 -8.48 -6.89 -15.74
N GLN A 24 -8.26 -8.20 -15.89
CA GLN A 24 -9.31 -9.19 -15.56
C GLN A 24 -8.79 -10.45 -14.85
N ARG A 25 -8.97 -10.52 -13.51
CA ARG A 25 -8.67 -11.69 -12.66
C ARG A 25 -9.20 -13.03 -13.19
N LEU A 26 -10.32 -13.01 -13.92
CA LEU A 26 -10.98 -14.20 -14.46
C LEU A 26 -10.16 -14.91 -15.55
N LEU A 27 -9.30 -14.18 -16.26
CA LEU A 27 -8.54 -14.73 -17.38
C LEU A 27 -7.22 -15.37 -16.98
N LEU A 28 -6.67 -15.10 -15.78
CA LEU A 28 -5.41 -15.71 -15.40
C LEU A 28 -5.52 -17.22 -15.12
N PRO A 29 -6.47 -17.73 -14.31
CA PRO A 29 -6.61 -19.16 -14.14
C PRO A 29 -6.76 -19.87 -15.50
N LEU A 30 -7.51 -19.27 -16.42
CA LEU A 30 -7.61 -19.74 -17.80
C LEU A 30 -6.27 -19.69 -18.54
N THR A 31 -5.50 -18.61 -18.45
CA THR A 31 -4.17 -18.46 -19.07
C THR A 31 -3.19 -19.51 -18.54
N ILE A 32 -3.17 -19.73 -17.22
CA ILE A 32 -2.36 -20.78 -16.57
C ILE A 32 -2.80 -22.15 -17.09
N VAL A 33 -4.10 -22.45 -17.08
CA VAL A 33 -4.64 -23.72 -17.57
C VAL A 33 -4.31 -23.92 -19.05
N LEU A 34 -4.38 -22.89 -19.88
CA LEU A 34 -4.04 -22.97 -21.31
C LEU A 34 -2.53 -23.17 -21.53
N CYS A 35 -1.67 -22.43 -20.82
CA CYS A 35 -0.22 -22.59 -20.89
C CYS A 35 0.22 -23.99 -20.41
N PHE A 36 -0.20 -24.40 -19.22
CA PHE A 36 0.13 -25.71 -18.67
C PHE A 36 -0.51 -26.83 -19.47
N GLY A 37 -1.76 -26.66 -19.91
CA GLY A 37 -2.46 -27.60 -20.77
C GLY A 37 -1.74 -27.80 -22.10
N PHE A 38 -1.23 -26.73 -22.72
CA PHE A 38 -0.42 -26.81 -23.93
C PHE A 38 0.90 -27.56 -23.67
N ILE A 39 1.61 -27.24 -22.58
CA ILE A 39 2.87 -27.91 -22.22
C ILE A 39 2.64 -29.41 -21.99
N VAL A 40 1.59 -29.78 -21.26
CA VAL A 40 1.23 -31.18 -21.00
C VAL A 40 0.83 -31.90 -22.29
N LEU A 41 0.00 -31.27 -23.12
CA LEU A 41 -0.38 -31.82 -24.45
C LEU A 41 0.87 -32.04 -25.31
N SER A 42 1.78 -31.08 -25.30
CA SER A 42 3.04 -31.14 -26.02
C SER A 42 3.91 -32.31 -25.56
N PHE A 43 3.99 -32.58 -24.25
CA PHE A 43 4.69 -33.77 -23.74
C PHE A 43 4.02 -35.08 -24.17
N TYR A 44 2.69 -35.12 -24.13
CA TYR A 44 1.91 -36.28 -24.56
C TYR A 44 2.13 -36.60 -26.05
N LEU A 45 2.05 -35.59 -26.92
CA LEU A 45 2.23 -35.75 -28.37
C LEU A 45 3.64 -36.25 -28.74
N HIS A 46 4.66 -35.85 -27.98
CA HIS A 46 6.05 -36.25 -28.21
C HIS A 46 6.47 -37.50 -27.41
N ARG A 47 5.54 -38.12 -26.66
CA ARG A 47 5.76 -39.32 -25.83
C ARG A 47 6.95 -39.18 -24.87
N GLU A 48 7.10 -38.00 -24.29
CA GLU A 48 8.23 -37.68 -23.41
C GLU A 48 8.04 -38.31 -22.03
N ARG A 49 9.06 -39.03 -21.55
CA ARG A 49 9.04 -39.57 -20.19
C ARG A 49 9.54 -38.50 -19.23
N LEU A 50 8.99 -38.49 -18.01
CA LEU A 50 9.44 -37.62 -16.92
C LEU A 50 10.97 -37.70 -16.70
N TYR A 51 11.53 -38.90 -16.89
CA TYR A 51 12.98 -39.12 -16.86
C TYR A 51 13.74 -38.27 -17.89
N ASP A 52 13.25 -38.22 -19.14
CA ASP A 52 13.86 -37.46 -20.22
C ASP A 52 13.70 -35.96 -20.00
N LEU A 53 12.64 -35.54 -19.31
CA LEU A 53 12.44 -34.15 -18.86
C LEU A 53 13.33 -33.76 -17.67
N GLY A 54 14.04 -34.71 -17.05
CA GLY A 54 14.92 -34.44 -15.91
C GLY A 54 14.27 -34.58 -14.53
N VAL A 55 13.06 -35.13 -14.45
CA VAL A 55 12.45 -35.56 -13.18
C VAL A 55 13.12 -36.87 -12.77
N ARG A 56 14.24 -36.73 -12.05
CA ARG A 56 15.18 -37.82 -11.77
C ARG A 56 15.68 -37.76 -10.33
N PHE A 57 15.81 -38.94 -9.72
CA PHE A 57 16.37 -39.09 -8.37
C PHE A 57 17.68 -39.90 -8.37
N ASP A 58 17.98 -40.62 -9.46
CA ASP A 58 19.14 -41.50 -9.60
C ASP A 58 20.48 -40.73 -9.58
N ASN A 59 20.49 -39.48 -10.05
CA ASN A 59 21.65 -38.60 -10.02
C ASN A 59 21.53 -37.42 -9.03
N PHE A 60 20.53 -37.43 -8.14
CA PHE A 60 20.18 -36.27 -7.32
C PHE A 60 21.37 -35.74 -6.50
N PHE A 61 22.05 -36.58 -5.74
CA PHE A 61 23.17 -36.13 -4.89
C PHE A 61 24.38 -35.65 -5.71
N SER A 62 24.65 -36.28 -6.86
CA SER A 62 25.74 -35.87 -7.74
C SER A 62 25.50 -34.49 -8.36
N GLU A 63 24.27 -34.21 -8.79
CA GLU A 63 23.90 -32.90 -9.31
C GLU A 63 23.72 -31.85 -8.19
N LEU A 64 23.26 -32.27 -7.01
CA LEU A 64 23.13 -31.40 -5.84
C LEU A 64 24.47 -30.77 -5.47
N TRP A 65 25.54 -31.57 -5.44
CA TRP A 65 26.89 -31.09 -5.18
C TRP A 65 27.33 -29.96 -6.13
N LYS A 66 27.02 -30.10 -7.43
CA LYS A 66 27.38 -29.09 -8.45
C LYS A 66 26.61 -27.79 -8.26
N VAL A 67 25.32 -27.86 -7.94
CA VAL A 67 24.51 -26.67 -7.69
C VAL A 67 24.81 -26.02 -6.35
N SER A 68 25.30 -26.76 -5.35
CA SER A 68 25.71 -26.20 -4.05
C SER A 68 26.79 -25.12 -4.19
N ILE A 69 27.74 -25.29 -5.13
CA ILE A 69 28.76 -24.28 -5.42
C ILE A 69 28.10 -22.98 -5.91
N ILE A 70 27.12 -23.09 -6.82
CA ILE A 70 26.37 -21.94 -7.35
C ILE A 70 25.57 -21.26 -6.24
N ILE A 71 24.92 -22.04 -5.38
CA ILE A 71 24.18 -21.51 -4.22
C ILE A 71 25.14 -20.72 -3.34
N ILE A 72 26.28 -21.29 -2.95
CA ILE A 72 27.25 -20.64 -2.05
C ILE A 72 27.76 -19.33 -2.66
N LEU A 73 28.16 -19.34 -3.94
CA LEU A 73 28.66 -18.14 -4.60
C LEU A 73 27.57 -17.07 -4.75
N SER A 74 26.36 -17.46 -5.13
CA SER A 74 25.25 -16.52 -5.33
C SER A 74 24.77 -15.93 -4.01
N VAL A 75 24.59 -16.77 -2.99
CA VAL A 75 24.20 -16.34 -1.63
C VAL A 75 25.30 -15.49 -1.01
N GLY A 76 26.57 -15.88 -1.15
CA GLY A 76 27.70 -15.09 -0.68
C GLY A 76 27.75 -13.71 -1.33
N LEU A 77 27.53 -13.62 -2.65
CA LEU A 77 27.43 -12.35 -3.36
C LEU A 77 26.23 -11.52 -2.87
N ILE A 78 25.06 -12.13 -2.71
CA ILE A 78 23.85 -11.47 -2.22
C ILE A 78 24.08 -10.87 -0.82
N ILE A 79 24.67 -11.65 0.09
CA ILE A 79 25.00 -11.21 1.45
C ILE A 79 26.08 -10.11 1.40
N ALA A 80 27.10 -10.25 0.55
CA ALA A 80 28.15 -9.22 0.41
C ALA A 80 27.58 -7.90 -0.13
N LEU A 81 26.67 -7.96 -1.11
CA LEU A 81 25.94 -6.80 -1.61
C LEU A 81 25.07 -6.19 -0.52
N ASN A 82 24.33 -7.00 0.23
CA ASN A 82 23.56 -6.53 1.37
C ASN A 82 24.44 -5.88 2.44
N ASN A 83 25.60 -6.45 2.77
CA ASN A 83 26.55 -5.86 3.71
C ASN A 83 27.16 -4.55 3.19
N HIS A 84 27.26 -4.36 1.87
CA HIS A 84 27.75 -3.10 1.32
C HIS A 84 26.68 -2.01 1.31
N TYR A 85 25.45 -2.35 0.93
CA TYR A 85 24.35 -1.39 0.74
C TYR A 85 23.38 -1.30 1.92
N GLN A 86 23.53 -2.18 2.92
CA GLN A 86 22.75 -2.23 4.16
C GLN A 86 21.22 -2.32 3.94
N PHE A 87 20.77 -3.18 3.01
CA PHE A 87 19.33 -3.37 2.77
C PHE A 87 18.64 -4.06 3.97
N PRO A 88 17.36 -3.75 4.25
CA PRO A 88 16.60 -4.43 5.30
C PRO A 88 16.43 -5.92 4.99
N ILE A 89 16.58 -6.76 6.02
CA ILE A 89 16.45 -8.21 5.91
C ILE A 89 15.02 -8.64 6.24
N TRP A 90 14.35 -9.27 5.29
CA TRP A 90 12.95 -9.68 5.43
C TRP A 90 12.83 -11.05 6.11
N PRO A 91 11.85 -11.22 7.03
CA PRO A 91 11.69 -12.46 7.78
C PRO A 91 11.29 -13.62 6.88
N VAL A 92 12.00 -14.74 7.02
CA VAL A 92 11.74 -15.99 6.32
C VAL A 92 10.94 -16.93 7.22
N ASN A 93 9.76 -17.35 6.78
CA ASN A 93 8.95 -18.37 7.46
C ASN A 93 8.79 -19.62 6.60
N LEU A 94 8.26 -20.70 7.19
CA LEU A 94 8.12 -21.99 6.50
C LEU A 94 7.25 -21.89 5.23
N LYS A 95 6.15 -21.12 5.25
CA LYS A 95 5.30 -20.94 4.08
C LYS A 95 6.05 -20.23 2.95
N PHE A 96 6.85 -19.22 3.29
CA PHE A 96 7.69 -18.49 2.34
C PHE A 96 8.74 -19.41 1.70
N ILE A 97 9.44 -20.22 2.51
CA ILE A 97 10.41 -21.20 2.02
C ILE A 97 9.73 -22.20 1.07
N MET A 98 8.63 -22.80 1.51
CA MET A 98 7.89 -23.79 0.71
C MET A 98 7.43 -23.21 -0.62
N TYR A 99 6.93 -21.97 -0.61
CA TYR A 99 6.50 -21.27 -1.82
C TYR A 99 7.65 -21.12 -2.82
N TRP A 100 8.77 -20.54 -2.42
CA TRP A 100 9.89 -20.26 -3.33
C TRP A 100 10.59 -21.52 -3.83
N ILE A 101 10.69 -22.56 -3.00
CA ILE A 101 11.23 -23.86 -3.43
C ILE A 101 10.31 -24.52 -4.45
N SER A 102 9.00 -24.59 -4.16
CA SER A 102 8.03 -25.19 -5.07
C SER A 102 7.97 -24.43 -6.39
N TRP A 103 8.00 -23.10 -6.32
CA TRP A 103 8.00 -22.23 -7.48
C TRP A 103 9.28 -22.36 -8.31
N GLY A 104 10.45 -22.43 -7.66
CA GLY A 104 11.72 -22.69 -8.32
C GLY A 104 11.72 -24.00 -9.11
N ILE A 105 11.16 -25.08 -8.55
CA ILE A 105 11.01 -26.37 -9.24
C ILE A 105 10.09 -26.25 -10.45
N ILE A 106 8.92 -25.61 -10.30
CA ILE A 106 7.97 -25.41 -11.42
C ILE A 106 8.63 -24.58 -12.54
N GLN A 107 9.31 -23.49 -12.20
CA GLN A 107 9.98 -22.64 -13.17
C GLN A 107 11.11 -23.38 -13.89
N GLN A 108 11.91 -24.19 -13.19
CA GLN A 108 12.94 -24.99 -13.83
C GLN A 108 12.35 -26.13 -14.67
N PHE A 109 11.21 -26.69 -14.29
CA PHE A 109 10.50 -27.67 -15.10
C PHE A 109 9.99 -27.07 -16.42
N ILE A 110 9.43 -25.87 -16.40
CA ILE A 110 9.00 -25.17 -17.62
C ILE A 110 10.22 -24.74 -18.45
N THR A 111 11.20 -24.10 -17.82
CA THR A 111 12.36 -23.53 -18.52
C THR A 111 13.24 -24.62 -19.14
N GLN A 112 13.55 -25.67 -18.37
CA GLN A 112 14.45 -26.73 -18.81
C GLN A 112 13.69 -27.91 -19.44
N GLY A 113 12.65 -28.39 -18.75
CA GLY A 113 11.87 -29.53 -19.21
C GLY A 113 11.06 -29.24 -20.47
N PHE A 114 10.60 -28.00 -20.68
CA PHE A 114 9.91 -27.61 -21.91
C PHE A 114 10.81 -26.82 -22.86
N PHE A 115 11.18 -25.58 -22.54
CA PHE A 115 11.84 -24.70 -23.52
C PHE A 115 13.21 -25.21 -23.98
N TYR A 116 14.10 -25.60 -23.06
CA TYR A 116 15.41 -26.14 -23.44
C TYR A 116 15.28 -27.38 -24.33
N ILE A 117 14.46 -28.36 -23.95
CA ILE A 117 14.30 -29.60 -24.73
C ILE A 117 13.77 -29.32 -26.14
N ARG A 118 12.86 -28.36 -26.30
CA ARG A 118 12.35 -27.98 -27.62
C ARG A 118 13.39 -27.25 -28.45
N LEU A 119 14.15 -26.33 -27.86
CA LEU A 119 15.26 -25.67 -28.54
C LEU A 119 16.37 -26.66 -28.94
N ASP A 120 16.74 -27.58 -28.06
CA ASP A 120 17.77 -28.61 -28.30
C ASP A 120 17.41 -29.50 -29.49
N ARG A 121 16.15 -29.94 -29.58
CA ARG A 121 15.66 -30.73 -30.72
C ARG A 121 15.52 -29.92 -32.02
N ALA A 122 15.21 -28.63 -31.92
CA ALA A 122 14.93 -27.80 -33.07
C ALA A 122 16.21 -27.23 -33.70
N LEU A 123 17.16 -26.81 -32.86
CA LEU A 123 18.41 -26.18 -33.27
C LEU A 123 19.54 -27.20 -33.45
N ASN A 124 19.43 -28.39 -32.82
CA ASN A 124 20.45 -29.43 -32.81
C ASN A 124 21.86 -28.89 -32.45
N ASN A 125 21.88 -27.85 -31.61
CA ASN A 125 23.09 -27.17 -31.20
C ASN A 125 22.93 -26.79 -29.73
N ARG A 126 23.74 -27.44 -28.87
CA ARG A 126 23.68 -27.26 -27.41
C ARG A 126 23.89 -25.80 -27.02
N PHE A 127 24.87 -25.12 -27.63
CA PHE A 127 25.18 -23.73 -27.30
C PHE A 127 24.01 -22.80 -27.62
N LEU A 128 23.45 -22.90 -28.83
CA LEU A 128 22.30 -22.09 -29.22
C LEU A 128 21.05 -22.40 -28.39
N SER A 129 20.91 -23.64 -27.91
CA SER A 129 19.78 -24.05 -27.07
C SER A 129 19.90 -23.50 -25.64
N ILE A 130 21.11 -23.51 -25.07
CA ILE A 130 21.41 -22.83 -23.79
C ILE A 130 21.12 -21.34 -23.91
N LEU A 131 21.67 -20.69 -24.95
CA LEU A 131 21.49 -19.25 -25.15
C LEU A 131 20.03 -18.89 -25.38
N GLY A 132 19.31 -19.62 -26.24
CA GLY A 132 17.89 -19.41 -26.50
C GLY A 132 17.03 -19.59 -25.24
N THR A 133 17.33 -20.59 -24.41
CA THR A 133 16.63 -20.82 -23.15
C THR A 133 16.88 -19.68 -22.16
N ALA A 134 18.12 -19.20 -22.06
CA ALA A 134 18.47 -18.08 -21.20
C ALA A 134 17.80 -16.77 -21.65
N ILE A 135 17.72 -16.51 -22.96
CA ILE A 135 17.00 -15.36 -23.51
C ILE A 135 15.51 -15.46 -23.18
N ILE A 136 14.88 -16.62 -23.42
CA ILE A 136 13.45 -16.81 -23.10
C ILE A 136 13.21 -16.58 -21.62
N PHE A 137 13.98 -17.23 -20.75
CA PHE A 137 13.84 -17.11 -19.31
C PHE A 137 14.02 -15.66 -18.84
N SER A 138 15.07 -14.98 -19.32
CA SER A 138 15.33 -13.58 -19.04
C SER A 138 14.20 -12.65 -19.51
N TRP A 139 13.67 -12.90 -20.71
CA TRP A 139 12.66 -12.05 -21.33
C TRP A 139 11.28 -12.17 -20.67
N LEU A 140 10.99 -13.27 -19.95
CA LEU A 140 9.84 -13.35 -19.04
C LEU A 140 9.91 -12.29 -17.92
N HIS A 141 11.10 -11.71 -17.68
CA HIS A 141 11.33 -10.63 -16.72
C HIS A 141 11.59 -9.26 -17.37
N ALA A 142 11.16 -9.04 -18.63
CA ALA A 142 11.45 -7.81 -19.40
C ALA A 142 11.12 -6.48 -18.69
N LEU A 143 10.15 -6.50 -17.77
CA LEU A 143 9.72 -5.31 -17.01
C LEU A 143 10.62 -5.01 -15.80
N ASN A 144 11.64 -5.84 -15.54
CA ASN A 144 12.63 -5.65 -14.49
C ASN A 144 14.03 -5.89 -15.08
N ILE A 145 14.69 -4.81 -15.52
CA ILE A 145 15.99 -4.87 -16.19
C ILE A 145 17.07 -5.53 -15.31
N PRO A 146 17.26 -5.17 -14.02
CA PRO A 146 18.23 -5.85 -13.16
C PRO A 146 17.98 -7.36 -13.07
N LEU A 147 16.73 -7.76 -12.91
CA LEU A 147 16.40 -9.17 -12.84
C LEU A 147 16.53 -9.87 -14.19
N MET A 148 16.21 -9.21 -15.30
CA MET A 148 16.43 -9.72 -16.65
C MET A 148 17.91 -10.10 -16.85
N ILE A 149 18.84 -9.26 -16.36
CA ILE A 149 20.29 -9.54 -16.40
C ILE A 149 20.63 -10.76 -15.52
N ILE A 150 20.19 -10.78 -14.27
CA ILE A 150 20.47 -11.87 -13.32
C ILE A 150 19.93 -13.20 -13.85
N THR A 151 18.69 -13.20 -14.33
CA THR A 151 18.02 -14.38 -14.87
C THR A 151 18.59 -14.83 -16.20
N PHE A 152 19.14 -13.93 -17.02
CA PHE A 152 19.91 -14.32 -18.21
C PHE A 152 21.12 -15.17 -17.84
N PHE A 153 21.97 -14.68 -16.93
CA PHE A 153 23.15 -15.43 -16.49
C PHE A 153 22.79 -16.71 -15.74
N GLY A 154 21.79 -16.66 -14.86
CA GLY A 154 21.23 -17.84 -14.20
C GLY A 154 20.72 -18.87 -15.22
N GLY A 155 20.00 -18.39 -16.24
CA GLY A 155 19.50 -19.19 -17.36
C GLY A 155 20.61 -19.88 -18.12
N ILE A 156 21.74 -19.22 -18.38
CA ILE A 156 22.92 -19.85 -18.99
C ILE A 156 23.45 -20.97 -18.10
N ILE A 157 23.67 -20.69 -16.81
CA ILE A 157 24.26 -21.62 -15.85
C ILE A 157 23.38 -22.87 -15.68
N TRP A 158 22.09 -22.68 -15.38
CA TRP A 158 21.16 -23.78 -15.15
C TRP A 158 20.92 -24.60 -16.43
N SER A 159 20.80 -23.95 -17.60
CA SER A 159 20.64 -24.67 -18.87
C SER A 159 21.91 -25.44 -19.24
N TYR A 160 23.10 -24.90 -18.94
CA TYR A 160 24.35 -25.63 -19.11
C TYR A 160 24.40 -26.88 -18.23
N LEU A 161 24.10 -26.77 -16.93
CA LEU A 161 24.05 -27.91 -16.03
C LEU A 161 23.03 -28.96 -16.49
N PHE A 162 21.82 -28.52 -16.83
CA PHE A 162 20.77 -29.38 -17.36
C PHE A 162 21.17 -30.10 -18.64
N SER A 163 21.87 -29.42 -19.56
CA SER A 163 22.35 -30.00 -20.82
C SER A 163 23.37 -31.12 -20.65
N ARG A 164 24.09 -31.14 -19.52
CA ARG A 164 25.10 -32.14 -19.18
C ARG A 164 24.45 -33.32 -18.48
N ASN A 165 23.73 -33.05 -17.40
CA ASN A 165 23.05 -34.07 -16.60
C ASN A 165 21.72 -33.49 -16.10
N ARG A 166 20.62 -34.02 -16.62
CA ARG A 166 19.28 -33.50 -16.31
C ARG A 166 18.88 -33.87 -14.88
N ASN A 167 18.60 -32.87 -14.07
CA ASN A 167 17.91 -33.02 -12.79
C ASN A 167 17.16 -31.72 -12.45
N ILE A 168 15.83 -31.75 -12.53
CA ILE A 168 14.99 -30.57 -12.27
C ILE A 168 14.92 -30.25 -10.78
N PHE A 169 14.98 -31.25 -9.91
CA PHE A 169 14.84 -31.02 -8.47
C PHE A 169 16.05 -30.27 -7.92
N THR A 170 17.27 -30.61 -8.32
CA THR A 170 18.47 -29.90 -7.86
C THR A 170 18.54 -28.47 -8.42
N LEU A 171 18.19 -28.27 -9.70
CA LEU A 171 18.10 -26.94 -10.30
C LEU A 171 17.01 -26.10 -9.64
N GLY A 172 15.84 -26.70 -9.38
CA GLY A 172 14.71 -26.06 -8.71
C GLY A 172 15.02 -25.64 -7.28
N LEU A 173 15.69 -26.51 -6.51
CA LEU A 173 16.19 -26.19 -5.18
C LEU A 173 17.20 -25.04 -5.22
N CYS A 174 18.16 -25.09 -6.15
CA CYS A 174 19.13 -24.02 -6.35
C CYS A 174 18.44 -22.67 -6.66
N HIS A 175 17.52 -22.68 -7.63
CA HIS A 175 16.76 -21.50 -7.99
C HIS A 175 15.94 -20.96 -6.81
N GLY A 176 15.21 -21.83 -6.10
CA GLY A 176 14.39 -21.45 -4.96
C GLY A 176 15.21 -20.87 -3.80
N ILE A 177 16.36 -21.47 -3.46
CA ILE A 177 17.25 -20.96 -2.41
C ILE A 177 17.81 -19.59 -2.81
N VAL A 178 18.33 -19.44 -4.03
CA VAL A 178 18.83 -18.14 -4.50
C VAL A 178 17.72 -17.09 -4.49
N SER A 179 16.49 -17.46 -4.88
CA SER A 179 15.33 -16.56 -4.85
C SER A 179 14.95 -16.13 -3.43
N ILE A 180 15.00 -17.04 -2.45
CA ILE A 180 14.77 -16.72 -1.03
C ILE A 180 15.77 -15.66 -0.57
N PHE A 181 17.07 -15.85 -0.83
CA PHE A 181 18.08 -14.88 -0.43
C PHE A 181 17.96 -13.55 -1.18
N LEU A 182 17.69 -13.60 -2.49
CA LEU A 182 17.48 -12.39 -3.30
C LEU A 182 16.32 -11.56 -2.74
N GLN A 183 15.22 -12.22 -2.34
CA GLN A 183 14.05 -11.55 -1.78
C GLN A 183 14.21 -11.14 -0.32
N SER A 184 14.97 -11.90 0.47
CA SER A 184 15.18 -11.58 1.88
C SER A 184 16.24 -10.51 2.10
N TYR A 185 17.26 -10.39 1.24
CA TYR A 185 18.43 -9.55 1.48
C TYR A 185 18.57 -8.34 0.54
N LEU A 186 17.83 -8.22 -0.57
CA LEU A 186 18.08 -7.15 -1.56
C LEU A 186 16.82 -6.35 -1.99
N VAL A 187 15.90 -6.06 -1.05
CA VAL A 187 14.70 -5.23 -1.31
C VAL A 187 14.84 -3.87 -0.61
N PRO A 188 14.56 -2.71 -1.28
CA PRO A 188 13.70 -2.51 -2.46
C PRO A 188 14.38 -1.88 -3.69
N GLY A 189 14.28 -2.55 -4.85
CA GLY A 189 14.62 -1.98 -6.17
C GLY A 189 15.04 -3.01 -7.21
N LEU A 190 15.89 -3.98 -6.85
CA LEU A 190 16.35 -5.02 -7.77
C LEU A 190 15.31 -6.11 -8.06
N VAL A 191 14.44 -6.40 -7.09
CA VAL A 191 13.50 -7.55 -7.13
C VAL A 191 12.04 -7.15 -6.88
N ALA A 192 11.80 -5.91 -6.45
CA ALA A 192 10.46 -5.40 -6.09
C ALA A 192 9.45 -5.40 -7.26
N ASN A 193 9.92 -5.57 -8.50
CA ASN A 193 9.08 -5.74 -9.70
C ASN A 193 8.86 -7.21 -10.11
N LEU A 194 9.12 -8.18 -9.23
CA LEU A 194 8.63 -9.56 -9.39
C LEU A 194 7.17 -9.69 -8.96
N LYS A 195 6.25 -9.17 -9.77
CA LYS A 195 4.82 -9.50 -9.66
C LYS A 195 4.43 -10.38 -10.87
N PHE A 196 4.21 -11.67 -10.63
CA PHE A 196 3.68 -12.63 -11.59
C PHE A 196 2.33 -13.19 -11.11
N GLY A 197 1.26 -13.02 -11.91
CA GLY A 197 -0.07 -13.61 -11.66
C GLY A 197 -0.82 -13.02 -10.46
N PRO A 198 -2.13 -13.27 -10.30
CA PRO A 198 -3.08 -12.28 -9.79
C PRO A 198 -3.00 -12.28 -8.28
N VAL A 199 -2.06 -11.53 -7.75
CA VAL A 199 -2.51 -10.60 -6.74
C VAL A 199 -2.50 -9.24 -7.41
N GLU A 200 -3.59 -8.99 -8.15
CA GLU A 200 -4.31 -7.73 -7.93
C GLU A 200 -4.67 -7.66 -6.43
N THR A 201 -3.67 -7.50 -5.58
CA THR A 201 -3.86 -6.62 -4.44
C THR A 201 -3.53 -5.26 -5.02
N ILE A 202 -4.56 -4.68 -5.62
CA ILE A 202 -4.66 -3.25 -5.86
C ILE A 202 -4.14 -2.57 -4.60
N CYS A 203 -3.07 -1.81 -4.78
CA CYS A 203 -2.57 -0.77 -3.90
C CYS A 203 -2.56 -1.04 -2.38
N VAL A 204 -2.12 -2.22 -1.94
CA VAL A 204 -1.70 -2.43 -0.53
C VAL A 204 -0.17 -2.35 -0.38
N TYR A 205 0.58 -2.29 -1.48
CA TYR A 205 2.05 -2.26 -1.50
C TYR A 205 2.69 -0.87 -1.64
N TYR A 206 1.90 0.21 -1.60
CA TYR A 206 2.44 1.57 -1.57
C TYR A 206 2.13 2.26 -0.25
N TYR A 207 2.38 1.52 0.82
CA TYR A 207 2.30 2.05 2.15
C TYR A 207 3.58 1.69 2.93
N GLY A 208 4.63 2.50 2.77
CA GLY A 208 5.76 2.52 3.69
C GLY A 208 5.40 2.97 5.12
N SER A 209 6.40 3.20 5.96
CA SER A 209 6.30 3.59 7.38
C SER A 209 5.87 5.05 7.58
N GLY A 210 4.75 5.45 6.94
CA GLY A 210 4.18 6.78 7.11
C GLY A 210 3.61 6.99 8.52
N VAL A 211 3.28 8.23 8.84
CA VAL A 211 2.71 8.61 10.15
C VAL A 211 1.34 9.24 9.93
N LYS A 212 0.30 8.68 10.57
CA LYS A 212 -0.98 9.35 10.75
C LYS A 212 -0.85 10.34 11.90
N VAL A 213 -1.45 11.52 11.73
CA VAL A 213 -1.40 12.60 12.71
C VAL A 213 -2.83 13.07 13.00
N ALA A 214 -3.07 13.43 14.25
CA ALA A 214 -4.24 14.15 14.73
C ALA A 214 -3.78 15.02 15.92
N CYS A 215 -4.61 15.97 16.36
CA CYS A 215 -4.27 16.81 17.51
C CYS A 215 -5.52 17.25 18.27
N GLY A 216 -5.33 17.57 19.55
CA GLY A 216 -6.37 18.07 20.44
C GLY A 216 -5.85 18.14 21.88
N ASP A 217 -6.54 18.89 22.73
CA ASP A 217 -6.31 18.87 24.19
C ASP A 217 -6.88 17.57 24.74
N VAL A 218 -6.04 16.54 24.86
CA VAL A 218 -6.46 15.19 25.28
C VAL A 218 -6.22 14.95 26.77
N ASN A 219 -5.38 15.78 27.40
CA ASN A 219 -5.09 15.68 28.84
C ASN A 219 -5.88 16.69 29.69
N GLY A 220 -6.47 17.72 29.07
CA GLY A 220 -7.29 18.76 29.70
C GLY A 220 -6.50 19.90 30.33
N ASP A 221 -5.27 20.17 29.87
CA ASP A 221 -4.43 21.24 30.40
C ASP A 221 -4.56 22.58 29.64
N GLY A 222 -5.41 22.61 28.59
CA GLY A 222 -5.63 23.77 27.74
C GLY A 222 -4.60 23.93 26.63
N LYS A 223 -3.70 22.96 26.42
CA LYS A 223 -2.75 22.94 25.29
C LYS A 223 -3.06 21.76 24.38
N ILE A 224 -2.70 21.92 23.12
CA ILE A 224 -2.93 20.89 22.12
C ILE A 224 -1.79 19.88 22.12
N GLU A 225 -2.13 18.60 22.26
CA GLU A 225 -1.21 17.48 22.04
C GLU A 225 -1.22 17.03 20.57
N ILE A 226 -0.10 16.43 20.16
CA ILE A 226 0.05 15.79 18.85
C ILE A 226 -0.05 14.28 19.04
N ILE A 227 -1.03 13.65 18.39
CA ILE A 227 -1.26 12.22 18.41
C ILE A 227 -0.75 11.63 17.11
N THR A 228 0.10 10.61 17.20
CA THR A 228 0.62 9.90 16.03
C THR A 228 0.23 8.43 16.03
N GLY A 229 -0.03 7.93 14.82
CA GLY A 229 -0.29 6.53 14.53
C GLY A 229 0.60 6.04 13.43
N ARG A 230 0.95 4.76 13.47
CA ARG A 230 1.66 4.14 12.35
C ARG A 230 0.75 4.08 11.13
N GLY A 231 1.28 4.49 9.99
CA GLY A 231 0.63 4.45 8.68
C GLY A 231 0.50 3.03 8.11
N PRO A 232 -0.07 2.88 6.90
CA PRO A 232 -0.67 1.61 6.48
C PRO A 232 0.31 0.53 5.99
N SER A 233 1.38 0.20 6.73
CA SER A 233 2.32 -0.88 6.32
C SER A 233 1.96 -2.23 6.93
N SER A 234 2.21 -3.32 6.19
CA SER A 234 2.07 -4.70 6.72
C SER A 234 2.95 -4.97 7.94
N GLU A 235 4.00 -4.18 8.14
CA GLU A 235 4.92 -4.29 9.26
C GLU A 235 4.41 -3.51 10.48
N ASN A 236 3.69 -2.42 10.22
CA ASN A 236 3.16 -1.52 11.22
C ASN A 236 1.98 -2.16 11.98
N ASP A 237 2.12 -2.19 13.30
CA ASP A 237 1.04 -2.47 14.23
C ASP A 237 0.24 -1.19 14.54
N SER A 238 -0.65 -1.27 15.54
CA SER A 238 -1.55 -0.21 15.96
C SER A 238 -1.02 0.68 17.08
N LEU A 239 0.31 0.89 17.13
CA LEU A 239 0.93 1.76 18.13
C LEU A 239 0.49 3.21 17.92
N ILE A 240 -0.01 3.80 18.99
CA ILE A 240 -0.31 5.23 19.15
C ILE A 240 0.75 5.81 20.06
N LYS A 241 1.18 7.03 19.74
CA LYS A 241 1.98 7.87 20.64
C LYS A 241 1.34 9.23 20.76
N VAL A 242 1.41 9.80 21.96
CA VAL A 242 0.93 11.15 22.27
C VAL A 242 2.14 11.99 22.64
N PHE A 243 2.24 13.17 22.03
CA PHE A 243 3.32 14.11 22.25
C PHE A 243 2.77 15.45 22.75
N ASP A 244 3.51 16.10 23.62
CA ASP A 244 3.23 17.50 23.97
C ASP A 244 3.52 18.44 22.79
N SER A 245 3.17 19.72 22.91
CA SER A 245 3.42 20.76 21.88
C SER A 245 4.90 20.99 21.57
N LYS A 246 5.82 20.41 22.35
CA LYS A 246 7.27 20.48 22.14
C LYS A 246 7.83 19.21 21.49
N GLY A 247 6.99 18.20 21.21
CA GLY A 247 7.39 16.94 20.60
C GLY A 247 7.97 15.91 21.58
N ASN A 248 7.74 16.06 22.89
CA ASN A 248 8.10 15.03 23.88
C ASN A 248 6.99 14.00 23.98
N GLU A 249 7.34 12.71 23.91
CA GLU A 249 6.38 11.62 24.11
C GLU A 249 5.90 11.62 25.58
N ILE A 250 4.59 11.69 25.79
CA ILE A 250 3.96 11.68 27.11
C ILE A 250 3.10 10.42 27.36
N SER A 251 2.72 9.70 26.29
CA SER A 251 1.99 8.43 26.39
C SER A 251 2.18 7.58 25.13
N SER A 252 2.10 6.25 25.27
CA SER A 252 2.06 5.33 24.14
C SER A 252 1.35 4.02 24.46
N PHE A 253 0.53 3.54 23.53
CA PHE A 253 -0.28 2.32 23.70
C PHE A 253 -0.67 1.69 22.36
N PHE A 254 -1.10 0.42 22.38
CA PHE A 254 -1.62 -0.27 21.19
C PHE A 254 -3.14 -0.25 21.19
N ALA A 255 -3.76 0.31 20.15
CA ALA A 255 -5.23 0.34 20.04
C ALA A 255 -5.86 -1.03 19.79
N PHE A 256 -5.14 -1.90 19.09
CA PHE A 256 -5.59 -3.23 18.70
C PHE A 256 -4.53 -4.28 19.02
N ASP A 257 -4.90 -5.55 18.89
CA ASP A 257 -3.93 -6.65 18.98
C ASP A 257 -2.77 -6.41 18.00
N LYS A 258 -1.53 -6.70 18.39
CA LYS A 258 -0.31 -6.49 17.59
C LYS A 258 -0.31 -7.21 16.24
N LYS A 259 -1.19 -8.19 16.05
CA LYS A 259 -1.45 -8.89 14.77
C LYS A 259 -2.31 -8.06 13.81
N THR A 260 -3.00 -7.04 14.30
CA THR A 260 -3.65 -6.03 13.46
C THR A 260 -2.55 -5.21 12.81
N LYS A 261 -2.36 -5.45 11.52
CA LYS A 261 -1.34 -4.79 10.71
C LYS A 261 -1.96 -3.68 9.88
N PHE A 262 -1.11 -2.97 9.13
CA PHE A 262 -1.51 -1.82 8.32
C PHE A 262 -1.91 -0.62 9.16
N GLY A 263 -1.32 -0.48 10.35
CA GLY A 263 -1.45 0.73 11.14
C GLY A 263 -2.89 1.03 11.56
N ILE A 264 -3.17 2.32 11.71
CA ILE A 264 -4.46 2.86 12.13
C ILE A 264 -4.79 4.13 11.35
N ASN A 265 -6.06 4.53 11.37
CA ASN A 265 -6.51 5.90 11.13
C ASN A 265 -6.91 6.52 12.48
N ILE A 266 -6.70 7.83 12.64
CA ILE A 266 -6.87 8.54 13.92
C ILE A 266 -7.67 9.83 13.67
N ALA A 267 -8.57 10.13 14.60
CA ALA A 267 -9.19 11.44 14.81
C ALA A 267 -9.23 11.74 16.32
N VAL A 268 -9.54 12.98 16.68
CA VAL A 268 -9.63 13.45 18.07
C VAL A 268 -10.86 14.33 18.22
N GLY A 269 -11.63 14.16 19.31
CA GLY A 269 -12.85 14.93 19.57
C GLY A 269 -13.38 14.71 20.99
N ASP A 270 -14.17 15.65 21.52
CA ASP A 270 -14.78 15.54 22.86
C ASP A 270 -16.03 14.66 22.77
N ILE A 271 -15.85 13.35 22.92
CA ILE A 271 -16.87 12.34 22.66
C ILE A 271 -17.80 12.15 23.85
N ASP A 272 -17.29 12.30 25.08
CA ASP A 272 -18.07 12.12 26.30
C ASP A 272 -18.56 13.43 26.95
N GLY A 273 -18.08 14.58 26.48
CA GLY A 273 -18.50 15.92 26.88
C GLY A 273 -17.89 16.40 28.19
N ASP A 274 -16.70 15.91 28.56
CA ASP A 274 -16.00 16.32 29.77
C ASP A 274 -15.04 17.52 29.55
N GLY A 275 -14.95 18.01 28.31
CA GLY A 275 -14.08 19.11 27.90
C GLY A 275 -12.66 18.68 27.52
N LYS A 276 -12.34 17.39 27.63
CA LYS A 276 -11.12 16.78 27.07
C LYS A 276 -11.50 16.07 25.79
N LYS A 277 -10.55 15.99 24.85
CA LYS A 277 -10.76 15.24 23.62
C LYS A 277 -10.26 13.81 23.79
N GLU A 278 -11.03 12.86 23.27
CA GLU A 278 -10.65 11.46 23.19
C GLU A 278 -9.98 11.13 21.85
N ILE A 279 -9.19 10.05 21.85
CA ILE A 279 -8.50 9.52 20.67
C ILE A 279 -9.39 8.46 20.01
N ILE A 280 -9.85 8.73 18.79
CA ILE A 280 -10.73 7.87 18.00
C ILE A 280 -9.91 7.15 16.95
N VAL A 281 -9.98 5.82 16.90
CA VAL A 281 -9.15 5.02 16.00
C VAL A 281 -9.88 3.89 15.33
N SER A 282 -9.45 3.59 14.11
CA SER A 282 -9.84 2.43 13.33
C SER A 282 -8.62 1.75 12.71
N PRO A 283 -8.67 0.45 12.39
CA PRO A 283 -7.60 -0.20 11.65
C PRO A 283 -7.41 0.44 10.28
N GLY A 284 -6.16 0.56 9.83
CA GLY A 284 -5.85 1.07 8.51
C GLY A 284 -6.25 0.12 7.38
N ILE A 285 -6.03 0.57 6.14
CA ILE A 285 -6.61 -0.05 4.95
C ILE A 285 -5.95 -1.40 4.63
N SER A 286 -6.66 -2.51 4.84
CA SER A 286 -6.22 -3.85 4.39
C SER A 286 -7.36 -4.87 4.40
N PRO A 287 -7.44 -5.79 3.43
CA PRO A 287 -8.38 -6.91 3.47
C PRO A 287 -8.28 -7.69 4.80
N GLY A 288 -9.43 -7.88 5.46
CA GLY A 288 -9.54 -8.58 6.73
C GLY A 288 -9.39 -7.70 7.97
N ASN A 289 -8.92 -6.46 7.82
CA ASN A 289 -8.97 -5.49 8.92
C ASN A 289 -10.42 -5.13 9.19
N LYS A 290 -10.87 -5.42 10.43
CA LYS A 290 -12.27 -5.20 10.80
C LYS A 290 -12.55 -3.71 10.81
N ALA A 291 -13.71 -3.30 10.29
CA ALA A 291 -14.20 -1.92 10.42
C ALA A 291 -14.74 -1.65 11.84
N ILE A 292 -13.87 -1.79 12.84
CA ILE A 292 -14.12 -1.48 14.25
C ILE A 292 -13.57 -0.09 14.52
N VAL A 293 -14.33 0.70 15.26
CA VAL A 293 -13.91 1.99 15.81
C VAL A 293 -13.76 1.80 17.30
N LYS A 294 -12.66 2.33 17.84
CA LYS A 294 -12.40 2.41 19.28
C LYS A 294 -12.12 3.85 19.66
N VAL A 295 -12.47 4.19 20.90
CA VAL A 295 -12.21 5.50 21.50
C VAL A 295 -11.41 5.26 22.78
N PHE A 296 -10.37 6.05 22.98
CA PHE A 296 -9.46 5.95 24.12
C PHE A 296 -9.27 7.32 24.77
N ASP A 297 -8.99 7.33 26.06
CA ASP A 297 -8.30 8.48 26.66
C ASP A 297 -6.82 8.49 26.25
N TRP A 298 -6.12 9.57 26.62
CA TRP A 298 -4.70 9.75 26.29
C TRP A 298 -3.77 8.73 26.98
N GLU A 299 -4.21 8.09 28.07
CA GLU A 299 -3.48 7.03 28.78
C GLU A 299 -3.68 5.64 28.15
N GLY A 300 -4.56 5.53 27.15
CA GLY A 300 -4.83 4.30 26.41
C GLY A 300 -5.92 3.40 27.02
N LYS A 301 -6.75 3.92 27.92
CA LYS A 301 -7.93 3.23 28.43
C LYS A 301 -9.05 3.32 27.40
N GLU A 302 -9.58 2.16 27.00
CA GLU A 302 -10.69 2.07 26.06
C GLU A 302 -11.99 2.58 26.71
N ILE A 303 -12.61 3.59 26.10
CA ILE A 303 -13.89 4.19 26.52
C ILE A 303 -15.05 3.59 25.74
N LEU A 304 -14.88 3.45 24.43
CA LEU A 304 -15.92 2.96 23.51
C LEU A 304 -15.31 2.02 22.47
N SER A 305 -16.08 1.01 22.06
CA SER A 305 -15.74 0.13 20.96
C SER A 305 -17.00 -0.36 20.26
N PHE A 306 -17.08 -0.12 18.95
CA PHE A 306 -18.21 -0.57 18.15
C PHE A 306 -17.77 -0.91 16.74
N ARG A 307 -18.67 -1.58 16.03
CA ARG A 307 -18.43 -1.97 14.65
C ARG A 307 -19.21 -1.10 13.68
N ALA A 308 -18.48 -0.31 12.89
CA ALA A 308 -19.09 0.65 11.98
C ALA A 308 -19.73 -0.02 10.75
N PHE A 309 -19.07 -1.04 10.17
CA PHE A 309 -19.54 -1.70 8.95
C PHE A 309 -19.65 -3.23 9.08
N SER A 310 -20.41 -3.85 8.18
CA SER A 310 -20.62 -5.30 8.17
C SER A 310 -19.34 -6.06 7.77
N ARG A 311 -19.30 -7.39 8.01
CA ARG A 311 -18.09 -8.23 7.73
C ARG A 311 -17.63 -8.17 6.29
N TRP A 312 -18.55 -7.92 5.38
CA TRP A 312 -18.25 -7.82 3.97
C TRP A 312 -17.41 -6.60 3.63
N LYS A 313 -17.31 -5.60 4.52
CA LYS A 313 -16.51 -4.37 4.35
C LYS A 313 -15.31 -4.32 5.30
N ASP A 314 -14.78 -5.49 5.69
CA ASP A 314 -13.58 -5.57 6.54
C ASP A 314 -12.32 -5.20 5.75
N TYR A 315 -12.14 -3.89 5.56
CA TYR A 315 -10.97 -3.25 4.97
C TYR A 315 -10.37 -2.17 5.88
N GLY A 316 -10.82 -2.06 7.14
CA GLY A 316 -10.61 -0.88 7.98
C GLY A 316 -11.69 0.19 7.77
N ALA A 317 -11.44 1.40 8.28
CA ALA A 317 -12.34 2.54 8.12
C ALA A 317 -11.57 3.86 8.27
N GLU A 318 -12.10 4.95 7.72
CA GLU A 318 -11.67 6.32 8.03
C GLU A 318 -12.54 6.87 9.17
N VAL A 319 -11.97 7.72 10.03
CA VAL A 319 -12.65 8.30 11.20
C VAL A 319 -12.45 9.81 11.23
N ALA A 320 -13.48 10.53 11.66
CA ALA A 320 -13.49 11.95 12.00
C ALA A 320 -14.51 12.20 13.11
N SER A 321 -14.51 13.40 13.68
CA SER A 321 -15.43 13.81 14.74
C SER A 321 -15.80 15.28 14.62
N GLY A 322 -16.99 15.64 15.10
CA GLY A 322 -17.44 17.03 15.20
C GLY A 322 -18.84 17.12 15.82
N ASP A 323 -19.16 18.27 16.40
CA ASP A 323 -20.45 18.58 17.02
C ASP A 323 -21.49 19.02 15.98
N PHE A 324 -22.34 18.10 15.51
CA PHE A 324 -23.31 18.39 14.45
C PHE A 324 -24.62 18.99 14.97
N ASP A 325 -24.92 18.84 16.25
CA ASP A 325 -26.18 19.33 16.83
C ASP A 325 -26.00 20.59 17.70
N GLY A 326 -24.76 20.98 18.00
CA GLY A 326 -24.38 22.15 18.78
C GLY A 326 -24.48 21.91 20.29
N ASN A 327 -24.41 20.67 20.74
CA ASN A 327 -24.57 20.31 22.15
C ASN A 327 -23.26 20.35 22.95
N GLY A 328 -22.13 20.62 22.29
CA GLY A 328 -20.79 20.64 22.87
C GLY A 328 -20.11 19.27 22.96
N LYS A 329 -20.70 18.22 22.39
CA LYS A 329 -20.12 16.89 22.26
C LYS A 329 -19.99 16.53 20.80
N ASP A 330 -18.89 15.91 20.45
CA ASP A 330 -18.64 15.47 19.10
C ASP A 330 -19.33 14.13 18.82
N GLU A 331 -19.98 14.03 17.66
CA GLU A 331 -20.33 12.76 17.05
C GLU A 331 -19.15 12.16 16.27
N ILE A 332 -19.15 10.84 16.12
CA ILE A 332 -18.14 10.11 15.36
C ILE A 332 -18.65 9.86 13.94
N VAL A 333 -17.92 10.36 12.96
CA VAL A 333 -18.15 10.08 11.53
C VAL A 333 -17.19 9.00 11.07
N VAL A 334 -17.73 7.97 10.41
CA VAL A 334 -16.96 6.83 9.93
C VAL A 334 -17.18 6.64 8.44
N GLY A 335 -16.09 6.77 7.67
CA GLY A 335 -16.06 6.52 6.23
C GLY A 335 -15.62 5.10 5.92
N THR A 336 -16.22 4.51 4.89
CA THR A 336 -15.76 3.21 4.40
C THR A 336 -14.33 3.33 3.87
N ALA A 337 -13.45 2.42 4.33
CA ALA A 337 -12.19 2.20 3.64
C ALA A 337 -12.45 1.66 2.22
N PRO A 338 -11.57 1.92 1.25
CA PRO A 338 -11.69 1.35 -0.08
C PRO A 338 -11.58 -0.17 -0.07
N GLY A 339 -12.26 -0.83 -1.02
CA GLY A 339 -12.26 -2.28 -1.09
C GLY A 339 -13.18 -2.84 -2.18
N LEU A 340 -13.06 -4.14 -2.46
CA LEU A 340 -13.84 -4.81 -3.52
C LEU A 340 -15.36 -4.74 -3.29
N THR A 341 -15.76 -4.67 -2.03
CA THR A 341 -17.16 -4.72 -1.55
C THR A 341 -17.58 -3.39 -0.90
N CYS A 342 -16.65 -2.45 -0.73
CA CYS A 342 -16.85 -1.19 -0.04
C CYS A 342 -17.32 -0.11 -1.00
N PHE A 343 -18.62 0.19 -1.07
CA PHE A 343 -19.08 1.40 -1.74
C PHE A 343 -18.92 2.62 -0.81
N PRO A 344 -18.70 3.83 -1.37
CA PRO A 344 -18.50 5.07 -0.60
C PRO A 344 -19.73 5.36 0.26
N GLU A 345 -19.61 5.10 1.56
CA GLU A 345 -20.66 5.24 2.57
C GLU A 345 -20.06 5.93 3.81
N LEU A 346 -20.81 6.90 4.36
CA LEU A 346 -20.53 7.51 5.65
C LEU A 346 -21.55 7.06 6.67
N LYS A 347 -21.13 6.86 7.91
CA LYS A 347 -22.03 6.64 9.05
C LYS A 347 -21.68 7.55 10.20
N ILE A 348 -22.70 8.12 10.80
CA ILE A 348 -22.58 9.01 11.95
C ILE A 348 -23.06 8.26 13.18
N TRP A 349 -22.31 8.36 14.27
CA TRP A 349 -22.52 7.65 15.52
C TRP A 349 -22.43 8.63 16.68
N THR A 350 -23.25 8.42 17.70
CA THR A 350 -23.13 9.13 18.97
C THR A 350 -21.86 8.70 19.71
N GLY A 351 -21.43 9.49 20.69
CA GLY A 351 -20.32 9.14 21.58
C GLY A 351 -20.55 7.94 22.50
N ASN A 352 -21.76 7.36 22.51
CA ASN A 352 -22.05 6.07 23.17
C ASN A 352 -22.17 4.89 22.19
N GLY A 353 -21.78 5.07 20.93
CA GLY A 353 -21.74 3.99 19.93
C GLY A 353 -23.10 3.63 19.32
N LYS A 354 -24.10 4.51 19.40
CA LYS A 354 -25.37 4.35 18.70
C LYS A 354 -25.31 5.03 17.34
N LYS A 355 -25.55 4.27 16.27
CA LYS A 355 -25.62 4.84 14.93
C LYS A 355 -26.80 5.81 14.82
N ILE A 356 -26.50 7.03 14.39
CA ILE A 356 -27.48 8.07 14.10
C ILE A 356 -27.94 7.96 12.64
N LYS A 357 -26.97 7.96 11.71
CA LYS A 357 -27.28 8.11 10.28
C LYS A 357 -26.36 7.32 9.35
N THR A 358 -26.77 7.23 8.11
CA THR A 358 -25.98 6.66 7.01
C THR A 358 -26.19 7.54 5.78
N LEU A 359 -25.09 8.03 5.19
CA LEU A 359 -25.09 8.92 4.03
C LEU A 359 -24.35 8.28 2.85
N TYR A 360 -24.77 8.64 1.64
CA TYR A 360 -24.22 8.15 0.38
C TYR A 360 -23.85 9.34 -0.52
N PRO A 361 -22.78 10.07 -0.18
CA PRO A 361 -22.46 11.33 -0.86
C PRO A 361 -21.90 11.17 -2.28
N TYR A 362 -21.52 9.94 -2.63
CA TYR A 362 -21.02 9.56 -3.95
C TYR A 362 -21.82 8.37 -4.49
N ASN A 363 -21.77 8.19 -5.81
CA ASN A 363 -22.44 7.06 -6.44
C ASN A 363 -21.83 5.73 -5.96
N ARG A 364 -22.70 4.83 -5.48
CA ARG A 364 -22.34 3.54 -4.88
C ARG A 364 -21.62 2.58 -5.83
N ASP A 365 -21.81 2.77 -7.13
CA ASP A 365 -21.17 1.95 -8.16
C ASP A 365 -19.86 2.53 -8.69
N MET A 366 -19.39 3.65 -8.13
CA MET A 366 -18.07 4.19 -8.44
C MET A 366 -16.97 3.19 -8.09
N ARG A 367 -16.13 2.91 -9.08
CA ARG A 367 -14.98 2.00 -8.97
C ARG A 367 -13.71 2.77 -9.25
N ALA A 368 -12.64 2.49 -8.50
CA ALA A 368 -11.31 3.08 -8.68
C ALA A 368 -10.61 2.56 -9.94
N ASP A 369 -10.77 1.29 -10.27
CA ASP A 369 -10.05 0.65 -11.39
C ASP A 369 -10.90 -0.38 -12.16
N GLY A 370 -12.23 -0.26 -12.07
CA GLY A 370 -13.17 -1.23 -12.63
C GLY A 370 -13.39 -2.48 -11.76
N THR A 371 -12.58 -2.69 -10.72
CA THR A 371 -12.71 -3.84 -9.80
C THR A 371 -12.90 -3.43 -8.34
N MET A 372 -12.14 -2.46 -7.84
CA MET A 372 -12.27 -1.92 -6.49
C MET A 372 -13.18 -0.71 -6.43
N ARG A 373 -13.94 -0.58 -5.34
CA ARG A 373 -14.78 0.58 -5.07
C ARG A 373 -14.05 1.57 -4.15
N HIS A 374 -14.36 2.85 -4.31
CA HIS A 374 -13.74 3.92 -3.54
C HIS A 374 -14.17 3.89 -2.08
N GLY A 375 -13.25 4.31 -1.22
CA GLY A 375 -13.55 4.70 0.15
C GLY A 375 -13.84 6.20 0.24
N ILE A 376 -14.19 6.65 1.43
CA ILE A 376 -14.39 8.07 1.73
C ILE A 376 -13.39 8.47 2.81
N ASN A 377 -12.56 9.47 2.52
CA ASN A 377 -11.85 10.23 3.53
C ASN A 377 -12.73 11.42 3.92
N VAL A 378 -12.76 11.73 5.21
CA VAL A 378 -13.67 12.69 5.79
C VAL A 378 -12.93 13.47 6.87
N THR A 379 -13.21 14.75 6.95
CA THR A 379 -12.90 15.62 8.09
C THR A 379 -14.13 16.45 8.39
N CYS A 380 -14.21 16.98 9.61
CA CYS A 380 -15.37 17.72 10.08
C CYS A 380 -14.91 19.03 10.71
N GLY A 381 -15.71 20.07 10.54
CA GLY A 381 -15.40 21.41 11.05
C GLY A 381 -16.56 22.36 10.81
N ASN A 382 -16.51 23.52 11.48
CA ASN A 382 -17.45 24.62 11.30
C ASN A 382 -17.11 25.40 10.04
N PHE A 383 -17.43 24.84 8.87
CA PHE A 383 -17.13 25.43 7.57
C PHE A 383 -18.10 26.56 7.21
N THR A 384 -19.34 26.52 7.72
CA THR A 384 -20.37 27.51 7.42
C THR A 384 -20.43 28.68 8.40
N GLY A 385 -19.79 28.55 9.57
CA GLY A 385 -19.78 29.57 10.62
C GLY A 385 -21.00 29.53 11.55
N ASP A 386 -21.87 28.53 11.44
CA ASP A 386 -23.06 28.40 12.29
C ASP A 386 -22.78 27.72 13.65
N LYS A 387 -21.51 27.38 13.90
CA LYS A 387 -20.98 26.67 15.08
C LYS A 387 -21.38 25.20 15.16
N LYS A 388 -21.89 24.63 14.07
CA LYS A 388 -22.09 23.20 13.93
C LYS A 388 -21.07 22.66 12.95
N ALA A 389 -20.72 21.39 13.15
CA ALA A 389 -19.84 20.71 12.23
C ALA A 389 -20.57 20.40 10.91
N GLU A 390 -19.86 20.59 9.81
CA GLU A 390 -20.14 19.99 8.51
C GLU A 390 -19.08 18.95 8.17
N MET A 391 -19.30 18.21 7.08
CA MET A 391 -18.36 17.16 6.61
C MET A 391 -17.71 17.57 5.30
N ALA A 392 -16.39 17.73 5.29
CA ALA A 392 -15.59 17.81 4.08
C ALA A 392 -15.13 16.40 3.69
N ILE A 393 -15.47 15.98 2.48
CA ILE A 393 -15.37 14.58 2.06
C ILE A 393 -14.77 14.44 0.67
N GLY A 394 -13.93 13.44 0.50
CA GLY A 394 -13.38 13.09 -0.81
C GLY A 394 -13.13 11.61 -0.96
N LEU A 395 -13.02 11.17 -2.20
CA LEU A 395 -12.78 9.77 -2.49
C LEU A 395 -11.33 9.39 -2.25
N VAL A 396 -11.14 8.24 -1.60
CA VAL A 396 -9.84 7.58 -1.49
C VAL A 396 -9.70 6.69 -2.72
N TYR A 397 -8.62 6.90 -3.48
CA TYR A 397 -8.24 6.32 -4.79
C TYR A 397 -8.59 7.12 -6.06
N LEU A 398 -7.66 7.00 -7.01
CA LEU A 398 -7.63 7.66 -8.30
C LEU A 398 -8.58 6.95 -9.30
N ASN A 399 -9.46 7.69 -9.97
CA ASN A 399 -10.05 7.29 -11.26
C ASN A 399 -10.48 8.54 -12.05
N ARG A 400 -11.14 8.37 -13.21
CA ARG A 400 -11.63 9.37 -14.16
C ARG A 400 -13.09 9.82 -13.90
N SER A 401 -13.69 9.47 -12.76
CA SER A 401 -15.11 9.70 -12.45
C SER A 401 -15.28 10.51 -11.18
N ASP A 402 -16.19 11.50 -11.18
CA ASP A 402 -16.61 12.39 -10.07
C ASP A 402 -15.86 12.15 -8.74
N THR A 403 -14.62 12.65 -8.72
CA THR A 403 -13.69 12.69 -7.58
C THR A 403 -13.72 14.04 -6.89
N ASN A 404 -14.81 14.80 -7.08
CA ASN A 404 -14.94 16.14 -6.53
C ASN A 404 -14.75 16.09 -5.01
N LEU A 405 -14.03 17.04 -4.45
CA LEU A 405 -14.09 17.34 -3.03
C LEU A 405 -15.45 18.01 -2.76
N LYS A 406 -16.15 17.58 -1.72
CA LYS A 406 -17.46 18.15 -1.36
C LYS A 406 -17.48 18.55 0.10
N ILE A 407 -18.24 19.59 0.41
CA ILE A 407 -18.70 19.89 1.77
C ILE A 407 -20.19 19.54 1.80
N ILE A 408 -20.58 18.75 2.79
CA ILE A 408 -21.96 18.34 3.01
C ILE A 408 -22.39 18.65 4.45
N ASP A 409 -23.67 18.99 4.63
CA ASP A 409 -24.26 19.14 5.95
C ASP A 409 -24.55 17.78 6.62
N PHE A 410 -25.00 17.81 7.87
CA PHE A 410 -25.45 16.63 8.62
C PHE A 410 -26.58 15.85 7.92
N GLU A 411 -27.40 16.54 7.13
CA GLU A 411 -28.46 15.93 6.35
C GLU A 411 -27.95 15.20 5.09
N GLY A 412 -26.72 15.48 4.69
CA GLY A 412 -26.07 14.97 3.48
C GLY A 412 -26.33 15.83 2.26
N ASN A 413 -26.87 17.04 2.42
CA ASN A 413 -27.01 18.00 1.35
C ASN A 413 -25.64 18.61 1.02
N GLU A 414 -25.36 18.76 -0.27
CA GLU A 414 -24.11 19.37 -0.72
C GLU A 414 -24.17 20.88 -0.57
N ILE A 415 -23.20 21.44 0.16
CA ILE A 415 -23.01 22.87 0.35
C ILE A 415 -22.07 23.42 -0.72
N SER A 416 -20.92 22.77 -0.88
CA SER A 416 -19.85 23.19 -1.79
C SER A 416 -19.24 22.00 -2.52
N ARG A 417 -18.71 22.26 -3.73
CA ARG A 417 -18.07 21.26 -4.57
C ARG A 417 -16.87 21.84 -5.31
N LEU A 418 -15.74 21.15 -5.22
CA LEU A 418 -14.53 21.45 -5.97
C LEU A 418 -14.14 20.26 -6.86
N PRO A 419 -14.17 20.42 -8.19
CA PRO A 419 -13.58 19.45 -9.10
C PRO A 419 -12.07 19.36 -8.92
N LEU A 420 -11.57 18.16 -8.61
CA LEU A 420 -10.14 17.95 -8.45
C LEU A 420 -9.45 17.89 -9.82
N PRO A 421 -8.24 18.47 -9.94
CA PRO A 421 -7.50 18.43 -11.19
C PRO A 421 -7.07 17.01 -11.52
N LYS A 422 -7.12 16.67 -12.82
CA LYS A 422 -6.54 15.45 -13.37
C LYS A 422 -5.03 15.55 -13.34
N GLU A 423 -4.36 14.56 -12.76
CA GLU A 423 -2.91 14.42 -12.83
C GLU A 423 -2.44 14.14 -14.26
N ARG A 424 -1.14 14.31 -14.51
CA ARG A 424 -0.48 14.22 -15.83
C ARG A 424 -0.78 12.91 -16.58
N ASN A 425 -1.13 11.84 -15.87
CA ASN A 425 -1.47 10.52 -16.41
C ASN A 425 -2.98 10.25 -16.54
N GLY A 426 -3.84 11.25 -16.31
CA GLY A 426 -5.29 11.15 -16.44
C GLY A 426 -5.99 10.47 -15.26
N TRP A 427 -5.37 10.53 -14.08
CA TRP A 427 -5.87 10.04 -12.80
C TRP A 427 -6.19 11.23 -11.88
N ASP A 428 -7.30 11.20 -11.13
CA ASP A 428 -7.65 12.29 -10.20
C ASP A 428 -6.96 12.07 -8.85
N ALA A 429 -6.21 13.06 -8.34
CA ALA A 429 -5.47 12.97 -7.07
C ALA A 429 -6.39 12.66 -5.87
N GLY A 430 -6.19 11.51 -5.23
CA GLY A 430 -6.88 11.14 -3.99
C GLY A 430 -6.59 12.15 -2.88
N VAL A 431 -7.48 12.27 -1.91
CA VAL A 431 -7.37 13.29 -0.86
C VAL A 431 -7.10 12.70 0.51
N ILE A 432 -6.27 13.38 1.28
CA ILE A 432 -6.18 13.26 2.73
C ILE A 432 -6.61 14.61 3.29
N LEU A 433 -7.71 14.63 4.03
CA LEU A 433 -8.37 15.84 4.52
C LEU A 433 -8.18 15.96 6.02
N ASN A 434 -8.01 17.20 6.46
CA ASN A 434 -8.20 17.63 7.84
C ASN A 434 -8.76 19.06 7.83
N SER A 435 -9.07 19.63 8.99
CA SER A 435 -9.60 20.98 9.09
C SER A 435 -9.29 21.64 10.42
N GLY A 436 -9.33 22.97 10.43
CA GLY A 436 -9.11 23.82 11.60
C GLY A 436 -9.11 25.30 11.23
N ASP A 437 -9.18 26.20 12.22
CA ASP A 437 -9.23 27.66 12.03
C ASP A 437 -7.82 28.21 11.80
N ILE A 438 -7.32 28.02 10.58
CA ILE A 438 -5.94 28.32 10.21
C ILE A 438 -5.71 29.82 10.15
N ASN A 439 -6.73 30.57 9.72
CA ASN A 439 -6.62 31.99 9.47
C ASN A 439 -7.02 32.84 10.70
N GLY A 440 -7.73 32.26 11.68
CA GLY A 440 -8.17 32.88 12.93
C GLY A 440 -9.46 33.69 12.80
N ASP A 441 -10.35 33.36 11.85
CA ASP A 441 -11.62 34.06 11.64
C ASP A 441 -12.83 33.35 12.29
N GLY A 442 -12.59 32.20 12.94
CA GLY A 442 -13.60 31.38 13.60
C GLY A 442 -14.32 30.40 12.68
N TYR A 443 -13.89 30.29 11.41
CA TYR A 443 -14.34 29.29 10.46
C TYR A 443 -13.22 28.27 10.27
N ASP A 444 -13.60 26.99 10.15
CA ASP A 444 -12.60 26.00 9.84
C ASP A 444 -12.24 26.05 8.35
N GLU A 445 -10.95 26.00 8.07
CA GLU A 445 -10.42 25.75 6.73
C GLU A 445 -10.25 24.26 6.48
N ILE A 446 -10.26 23.86 5.21
CA ILE A 446 -9.97 22.50 4.78
C ILE A 446 -8.50 22.40 4.39
N VAL A 447 -7.78 21.53 5.08
CA VAL A 447 -6.41 21.13 4.76
C VAL A 447 -6.43 19.88 3.91
N ARG A 448 -5.88 19.98 2.70
CA ARG A 448 -5.77 18.87 1.76
C ARG A 448 -4.31 18.49 1.55
N GLY A 449 -3.95 17.28 1.96
CA GLY A 449 -2.74 16.58 1.51
C GLY A 449 -2.97 15.92 0.14
N TYR A 450 -2.01 16.03 -0.78
CA TYR A 450 -2.08 15.35 -2.07
C TYR A 450 -1.76 13.85 -1.92
N GLY A 451 -2.64 13.00 -2.45
CA GLY A 451 -2.44 11.55 -2.51
C GLY A 451 -1.65 11.09 -3.73
N VAL A 452 -0.70 10.19 -3.48
CA VAL A 452 0.03 9.28 -4.38
C VAL A 452 -0.25 9.41 -5.90
N HIS A 453 0.64 10.06 -6.64
CA HIS A 453 1.36 9.54 -7.83
C HIS A 453 2.11 10.71 -8.51
N GLU A 454 3.41 10.54 -8.79
CA GLU A 454 4.25 11.44 -9.61
C GLU A 454 4.45 12.91 -9.21
N CYS A 455 4.00 13.36 -8.03
CA CYS A 455 4.41 14.66 -7.51
C CYS A 455 5.72 14.51 -6.73
N ASN A 456 6.81 15.07 -7.23
CA ASN A 456 8.15 15.04 -6.61
C ASN A 456 8.22 15.74 -5.23
N ASN A 457 7.11 16.28 -4.70
CA ASN A 457 7.08 17.09 -3.48
C ASN A 457 5.85 16.76 -2.62
N SER A 458 6.03 16.85 -1.31
CA SER A 458 4.96 16.75 -0.31
C SER A 458 4.15 18.05 -0.26
N PHE A 459 3.16 18.17 -1.16
CA PHE A 459 2.28 19.34 -1.26
C PHE A 459 1.07 19.26 -0.32
N LEU A 460 0.74 20.42 0.26
CA LEU A 460 -0.46 20.70 1.03
C LEU A 460 -1.18 21.91 0.42
N THR A 461 -2.51 21.87 0.35
CA THR A 461 -3.37 22.99 -0.04
C THR A 461 -4.37 23.30 1.06
N VAL A 462 -4.61 24.58 1.32
CA VAL A 462 -5.64 25.07 2.24
C VAL A 462 -6.76 25.74 1.45
N LEU A 463 -8.00 25.39 1.78
CA LEU A 463 -9.23 25.89 1.14
C LEU A 463 -10.17 26.45 2.22
N ASP A 464 -10.99 27.45 1.86
CA ASP A 464 -12.05 27.95 2.75
C ASP A 464 -13.28 27.00 2.78
N GLY A 465 -14.28 27.31 3.61
CA GLY A 465 -15.56 26.58 3.69
C GLY A 465 -16.43 26.62 2.41
N ASN A 466 -16.04 27.38 1.40
CA ASN A 466 -16.64 27.37 0.06
C ASN A 466 -15.78 26.61 -0.96
N LEU A 467 -14.70 25.97 -0.50
CA LEU A 467 -13.66 25.31 -1.30
C LEU A 467 -12.90 26.24 -2.25
N ASN A 468 -12.84 27.55 -1.94
CA ASN A 468 -11.95 28.48 -2.61
C ASN A 468 -10.52 28.29 -2.12
N PHE A 469 -9.57 28.41 -3.04
CA PHE A 469 -8.14 28.33 -2.72
C PHE A 469 -7.68 29.48 -1.85
N ILE A 470 -6.98 29.17 -0.75
CA ILE A 470 -6.30 30.15 0.10
C ILE A 470 -4.81 30.16 -0.20
N PHE A 471 -4.13 29.02 0.00
CA PHE A 471 -2.70 28.86 -0.32
C PHE A 471 -2.31 27.39 -0.51
N ASP A 472 -1.14 27.16 -1.12
CA ASP A 472 -0.45 25.88 -1.14
C ASP A 472 0.97 26.00 -0.57
N THR A 473 1.53 24.86 -0.18
CA THR A 473 2.89 24.79 0.33
C THR A 473 3.53 23.42 0.11
N ILE A 474 4.85 23.39 0.00
CA ILE A 474 5.66 22.18 0.00
C ILE A 474 6.26 22.00 1.39
N VAL A 475 5.84 20.97 2.11
CA VAL A 475 6.36 20.70 3.46
C VAL A 475 7.75 20.07 3.41
N TYR A 476 7.97 19.19 2.43
CA TYR A 476 9.20 18.44 2.26
C TYR A 476 9.68 18.49 0.79
N PRO A 477 10.60 19.40 0.45
CA PRO A 477 10.97 19.70 -0.94
C PRO A 477 11.91 18.69 -1.60
N ASP A 478 12.59 17.83 -0.83
CA ASP A 478 13.62 16.92 -1.35
C ASP A 478 13.19 15.44 -1.41
N LEU A 479 11.93 15.13 -1.07
CA LEU A 479 11.47 13.75 -0.97
C LEU A 479 10.89 13.27 -2.30
N ARG A 480 11.77 12.70 -3.12
CA ARG A 480 11.36 11.95 -4.30
C ARG A 480 10.53 10.74 -3.85
N TYR A 481 9.26 10.68 -4.22
CA TYR A 481 8.35 9.55 -3.90
C TYR A 481 7.83 9.50 -2.46
N ALA A 482 7.63 10.64 -1.78
CA ALA A 482 6.72 10.64 -0.63
C ALA A 482 5.30 10.35 -1.12
N TYR A 483 4.67 9.27 -0.62
CA TYR A 483 3.36 8.79 -1.05
C TYR A 483 2.21 9.64 -0.43
N GLY A 484 2.35 10.97 -0.52
CA GLY A 484 1.44 11.95 0.04
C GLY A 484 1.81 12.47 1.43
N LEU A 485 0.89 13.21 2.04
CA LEU A 485 1.01 13.86 3.35
C LEU A 485 -0.22 13.53 4.19
N ASN A 486 -0.01 13.02 5.40
CA ASN A 486 -1.06 13.02 6.41
C ASN A 486 -1.02 14.38 7.11
N VAL A 487 -2.18 14.97 7.32
CA VAL A 487 -2.31 16.35 7.81
C VAL A 487 -3.24 16.40 9.01
N ALA A 488 -2.95 17.30 9.93
CA ALA A 488 -3.82 17.72 11.02
C ALA A 488 -3.70 19.25 11.21
N ALA A 489 -4.70 19.87 11.84
CA ALA A 489 -4.65 21.29 12.20
C ALA A 489 -5.09 21.52 13.66
N GLY A 490 -4.39 22.42 14.35
CA GLY A 490 -4.72 22.81 15.72
C GLY A 490 -3.77 23.88 16.27
N ASP A 491 -4.22 24.67 17.24
CA ASP A 491 -3.46 25.75 17.89
C ASP A 491 -2.36 25.19 18.81
N ILE A 492 -1.18 24.91 18.24
CA ILE A 492 -0.07 24.26 18.93
C ILE A 492 0.72 25.27 19.77
N ASP A 493 0.83 26.52 19.31
CA ASP A 493 1.56 27.58 20.01
C ASP A 493 0.70 28.52 20.89
N GLY A 494 -0.62 28.36 20.86
CA GLY A 494 -1.58 29.00 21.76
C GLY A 494 -1.91 30.45 21.37
N ASP A 495 -1.76 30.80 20.09
CA ASP A 495 -2.03 32.16 19.61
C ASP A 495 -3.45 32.36 19.05
N GLY A 496 -4.29 31.32 19.13
CA GLY A 496 -5.66 31.32 18.65
C GLY A 496 -5.80 31.07 17.16
N LYS A 497 -4.74 30.62 16.47
CA LYS A 497 -4.78 30.16 15.08
C LYS A 497 -4.22 28.76 14.98
N ASP A 498 -4.84 27.95 14.13
CA ASP A 498 -4.41 26.58 13.97
C ASP A 498 -3.12 26.47 13.13
N GLU A 499 -2.12 25.80 13.69
CA GLU A 499 -0.96 25.33 12.97
C GLU A 499 -1.27 24.10 12.13
N LEU A 500 -0.50 23.92 11.05
CA LEU A 500 -0.54 22.72 10.22
C LEU A 500 0.47 21.69 10.72
N ILE A 501 -0.02 20.49 11.02
CA ILE A 501 0.80 19.34 11.39
C ILE A 501 0.86 18.39 10.21
N ALA A 502 2.07 18.04 9.81
CA ALA A 502 2.35 17.25 8.63
C ALA A 502 3.14 16.00 9.01
N GLY A 503 2.54 14.83 8.80
CA GLY A 503 3.21 13.53 8.88
C GLY A 503 3.53 13.01 7.48
N LEU A 504 4.75 12.48 7.30
CA LEU A 504 5.11 11.90 6.02
C LEU A 504 4.20 10.75 5.63
N GLY A 505 3.77 10.78 4.37
CA GLY A 505 3.06 9.69 3.75
C GLY A 505 3.94 8.45 3.62
N PRO A 506 3.35 7.32 3.27
CA PRO A 506 3.97 6.03 3.49
C PRO A 506 4.93 5.67 2.35
N GLY A 507 6.22 5.98 2.53
CA GLY A 507 7.31 5.67 1.59
C GLY A 507 8.43 4.80 2.17
N PRO A 508 9.21 4.10 1.31
CA PRO A 508 10.18 3.08 1.74
C PRO A 508 11.46 3.63 2.38
N ASP A 509 11.76 4.92 2.19
CA ASP A 509 13.08 5.49 2.52
C ASP A 509 13.03 6.69 3.48
N TYR A 510 11.88 6.96 4.11
CA TYR A 510 11.68 8.19 4.87
C TYR A 510 11.43 7.95 6.36
N PRO A 511 12.06 8.77 7.24
CA PRO A 511 11.79 8.69 8.67
C PRO A 511 10.32 8.97 8.94
N SER A 512 9.80 8.41 10.02
CA SER A 512 8.47 8.72 10.54
C SER A 512 8.44 10.11 11.21
N GLU A 513 8.84 11.13 10.47
CA GLU A 513 8.95 12.50 10.94
C GLU A 513 7.59 13.21 10.89
N VAL A 514 7.35 14.03 11.92
CA VAL A 514 6.24 14.98 12.00
C VAL A 514 6.82 16.39 12.00
N THR A 515 6.27 17.26 11.16
CA THR A 515 6.59 18.69 11.12
C THR A 515 5.38 19.52 11.52
N VAL A 516 5.57 20.48 12.41
CA VAL A 516 4.58 21.52 12.74
C VAL A 516 4.94 22.80 12.00
N LEU A 517 3.98 23.37 11.28
CA LEU A 517 4.12 24.52 10.42
C LEU A 517 3.16 25.62 10.87
N LYS A 518 3.69 26.82 11.07
CA LYS A 518 2.90 28.03 11.26
C LYS A 518 2.73 28.76 9.93
N PRO A 519 1.51 28.84 9.38
CA PRO A 519 1.24 29.62 8.17
C PRO A 519 1.53 31.10 8.42
N ALA A 520 2.29 31.73 7.53
CA ALA A 520 2.49 33.17 7.54
C ALA A 520 1.53 33.85 6.56
N VAL A 521 1.33 35.15 6.74
CA VAL A 521 0.60 35.97 5.76
C VAL A 521 1.39 35.93 4.45
N SER A 522 0.82 35.32 3.40
CA SER A 522 1.42 35.00 2.08
C SER A 522 2.29 33.73 2.01
N SER A 523 1.71 32.63 1.52
CA SER A 523 2.31 31.41 0.91
C SER A 523 3.65 30.89 1.46
N SER A 524 3.97 31.22 2.70
CA SER A 524 5.22 30.93 3.38
C SER A 524 4.87 30.45 4.76
N PHE A 525 5.72 29.60 5.32
CA PHE A 525 5.47 28.94 6.58
C PHE A 525 6.75 28.95 7.40
N LYS A 526 6.58 29.02 8.71
CA LYS A 526 7.66 28.82 9.66
C LYS A 526 7.52 27.41 10.22
N ILE A 527 8.58 26.62 10.14
CA ILE A 527 8.65 25.35 10.86
C ILE A 527 8.81 25.69 12.35
N LEU A 528 7.83 25.28 13.17
CA LEU A 528 7.91 25.45 14.62
C LEU A 528 8.67 24.28 15.27
N LEU A 529 8.40 23.07 14.79
CA LEU A 529 8.91 21.84 15.38
C LEU A 529 9.08 20.75 14.31
N ARG A 530 10.12 19.93 14.46
CA ARG A 530 10.29 18.65 13.78
C ARG A 530 10.77 17.60 14.76
N PHE A 531 10.16 16.43 14.72
CA PHE A 531 10.54 15.30 15.57
C PHE A 531 10.24 13.97 14.90
N ASN A 532 10.96 12.93 15.30
CA ASN A 532 10.67 11.57 14.85
C ASN A 532 9.61 10.93 15.76
N ALA A 533 8.53 10.44 15.16
CA ALA A 533 7.47 9.73 15.86
C ALA A 533 7.83 8.26 16.18
N TYR A 534 8.65 7.57 15.35
CA TYR A 534 8.90 6.12 15.49
C TYR A 534 10.34 5.66 15.31
#